data_AF-A0AAV4UHQ7-F1
#
_entry.id   AF-A0AAV4UHQ7-F1
#
_cell.length_a   1.000
_cell.length_b   1.000
_cell.length_c   1.000
_cell.angle_alpha   90.00
_cell.angle_beta   90.00
_cell.angle_gamma   90.00
#
_symmetry.space_group_name_H-M   'P 1'
#
loop_
_entity.id
_entity.type
_entity.pdbx_description
1 polymer ?
#
loop_
_entity_poly.entity_id
_entity_poly.type
_entity_poly.pdbx_seq_one_letter_code
_entity_poly.pdbx_strand_id
1 'polypeptide(L)'
;MKFLLALAALVAVAYQASAQSCHLREVDLCVATMIFHYQGSGVPTDESGVEQLCESIEETTQCLRNFTSKCMTPVQREVLHLVTEGSEATVKDFCSLDQNSELNS
;
A
#
# COMPACT_ATOMS: atom_id res chain seq x y z
N MET A 1 -9.36 -42.59 11.77
CA MET A 1 -8.88 -41.54 12.69
C MET A 1 -7.49 -41.01 12.33
N LYS A 2 -6.46 -41.86 12.14
CA LYS A 2 -5.09 -41.40 11.81
C LYS A 2 -5.01 -40.60 10.49
N PHE A 3 -5.71 -41.04 9.45
CA PHE A 3 -5.80 -40.32 8.17
C PHE A 3 -6.56 -38.99 8.27
N LEU A 4 -7.60 -38.91 9.10
CA LEU A 4 -8.34 -37.66 9.33
C LEU A 4 -7.47 -36.62 10.05
N LEU A 5 -6.67 -37.05 11.03
CA LEU A 5 -5.71 -36.17 11.72
C LEU A 5 -4.60 -35.68 10.77
N ALA A 6 -4.08 -36.56 9.91
CA ALA A 6 -3.08 -36.19 8.91
C ALA A 6 -3.64 -35.17 7.89
N LEU A 7 -4.89 -35.36 7.45
CA LEU A 7 -5.55 -34.46 6.52
C LEU A 7 -5.85 -33.09 7.15
N ALA A 8 -6.31 -33.08 8.41
CA ALA A 8 -6.50 -31.85 9.16
C ALA A 8 -5.18 -31.07 9.39
N ALA A 9 -4.09 -31.78 9.66
CA ALA A 9 -2.76 -31.17 9.82
C ALA A 9 -2.27 -30.52 8.51
N LEU A 10 -2.46 -31.20 7.37
CA LEU A 10 -2.10 -30.64 6.05
C LEU A 10 -2.91 -29.38 5.71
N VAL A 11 -4.21 -29.38 6.01
CA VAL A 11 -5.07 -28.19 5.83
C VAL A 11 -4.60 -27.04 6.73
N ALA A 12 -4.27 -27.32 7.99
CA ALA A 12 -3.78 -26.29 8.92
C ALA A 12 -2.45 -25.67 8.47
N VAL A 13 -1.50 -26.48 8.00
CA VAL A 13 -0.21 -26.00 7.48
C VAL A 13 -0.39 -25.16 6.22
N ALA A 14 -1.26 -25.60 5.29
CA ALA A 14 -1.57 -24.83 4.09
C ALA A 14 -2.22 -23.48 4.41
N TYR A 15 -3.12 -23.45 5.41
CA TYR A 15 -3.74 -22.22 5.87
C TYR A 15 -2.71 -21.27 6.50
N GLN A 16 -1.81 -21.77 7.34
CA GLN A 16 -0.74 -20.96 7.92
C GLN A 16 0.23 -20.41 6.88
N ALA A 17 0.60 -21.20 5.86
CA ALA A 17 1.45 -20.74 4.77
C ALA A 17 0.79 -19.59 3.97
N SER A 18 -0.53 -19.64 3.76
CA SER A 18 -1.27 -18.54 3.12
C SER A 18 -1.43 -17.31 4.02
N ALA A 19 -1.54 -17.50 5.34
CA ALA A 19 -1.69 -16.42 6.30
C ALA A 19 -0.38 -15.63 6.53
N GLN A 20 0.78 -16.25 6.30
CA GLN A 20 2.07 -15.62 6.52
C GLN A 20 2.34 -14.42 5.59
N SER A 21 1.71 -14.39 4.42
CA SER A 21 1.78 -13.28 3.46
C SER A 21 0.88 -12.09 3.83
N CYS A 22 0.03 -12.23 4.85
CA CYS A 22 -0.96 -11.22 5.25
C CYS A 22 -0.67 -10.61 6.62
N HIS A 23 0.58 -10.63 7.04
CA HIS A 23 1.03 -9.96 8.25
C HIS A 23 1.08 -8.44 8.02
N LEU A 24 0.67 -7.65 9.02
CA LEU A 24 0.76 -6.18 8.98
C LEU A 24 2.19 -5.63 8.85
N ARG A 25 3.20 -6.51 8.93
CA ARG A 25 4.60 -6.13 8.76
C ARG A 25 4.88 -5.63 7.34
N GLU A 26 4.16 -6.14 6.34
CA GLU A 26 4.27 -5.65 4.97
C GLU A 26 3.75 -4.21 4.87
N VAL A 27 2.65 -3.90 5.58
CA VAL A 27 2.10 -2.55 5.66
C VAL A 27 3.10 -1.59 6.31
N ASP A 28 3.75 -2.00 7.40
CA ASP A 28 4.79 -1.20 8.04
C ASP A 28 5.95 -0.89 7.06
N LEU A 29 6.36 -1.86 6.25
CA LEU A 29 7.37 -1.67 5.21
C LEU A 29 6.91 -0.73 4.10
N CYS A 30 5.64 -0.81 3.66
CA CYS A 30 5.10 0.09 2.64
C CYS A 30 5.17 1.56 3.05
N VAL A 31 4.92 1.86 4.34
CA VAL A 31 4.84 3.24 4.86
C VAL A 31 6.21 3.74 5.33
N ALA A 32 7.16 2.84 5.62
CA ALA A 32 8.49 3.19 6.08
C ALA A 32 9.21 4.15 5.12
N THR A 33 9.14 3.91 3.81
CA THR A 33 9.76 4.76 2.78
C THR A 33 9.31 6.22 2.90
N MET A 34 7.99 6.43 2.96
CA MET A 34 7.41 7.77 3.10
C MET A 34 7.82 8.45 4.41
N ILE A 35 7.83 7.70 5.52
CA ILE A 35 8.26 8.20 6.84
C ILE A 35 9.73 8.64 6.83
N PHE A 36 10.61 7.85 6.21
CA PHE A 36 12.03 8.19 6.11
C PHE A 36 12.26 9.42 5.23
N HIS A 37 11.52 9.53 4.13
CA HIS A 37 11.57 10.71 3.28
C HIS A 37 11.16 11.97 4.05
N TYR A 38 10.04 11.91 4.78
CA TYR A 38 9.56 13.04 5.59
C TYR A 38 10.51 13.44 6.72
N GLN A 39 11.14 12.48 7.41
CA GLN A 39 12.08 12.78 8.50
C GLN A 39 13.42 13.36 8.00
N GLY A 40 13.89 12.92 6.83
CA GLY A 40 15.15 13.41 6.26
C GLY A 40 15.02 14.78 5.60
N SER A 41 13.92 15.00 4.88
CA SER A 41 13.74 16.16 3.98
C SER A 41 12.75 17.21 4.51
N GLY A 42 11.91 16.85 5.49
CA GLY A 42 10.85 17.73 6.00
C GLY A 42 9.71 17.94 4.99
N VAL A 43 8.97 19.04 5.16
CA VAL A 43 7.96 19.47 4.18
C VAL A 43 8.69 20.09 2.99
N PRO A 44 8.45 19.63 1.75
CA PRO A 44 9.08 20.19 0.56
C PRO A 44 8.87 21.71 0.44
N THR A 45 9.95 22.44 0.15
CA THR A 45 9.91 23.90 -0.09
C THR A 45 10.15 24.29 -1.54
N ASP A 46 10.44 23.31 -2.39
CA ASP A 46 10.77 23.45 -3.81
C ASP A 46 10.14 22.31 -4.61
N GLU A 47 10.06 22.49 -5.93
CA GLU A 47 9.39 21.56 -6.85
C GLU A 47 10.04 20.16 -6.85
N SER A 48 11.37 20.08 -6.77
CA SER A 48 12.07 18.80 -6.78
C SER A 48 11.81 17.96 -5.53
N GLY A 49 11.59 18.61 -4.38
CA GLY A 49 11.14 17.95 -3.16
C GLY A 49 9.68 17.46 -3.24
N VAL A 50 8.82 18.19 -3.96
CA VAL A 50 7.42 17.77 -4.18
C VAL A 50 7.38 16.54 -5.10
N GLU A 51 8.19 16.51 -6.15
CA GLU A 51 8.29 15.37 -7.08
C GLU A 51 8.70 14.08 -6.33
N GLN A 52 9.76 14.15 -5.51
CA GLN A 52 10.21 13.00 -4.72
C GLN A 52 9.17 12.54 -3.68
N LEU A 53 8.45 13.48 -3.07
CA LEU A 53 7.36 13.15 -2.16
C LEU A 53 6.24 12.40 -2.90
N CYS A 54 5.86 12.86 -4.09
CA CYS A 54 4.83 12.24 -4.90
C CYS A 54 5.22 10.86 -5.41
N GLU A 55 6.48 10.66 -5.81
CA GLU A 55 7.04 9.35 -6.14
C GLU A 55 6.92 8.38 -4.94
N SER A 56 7.31 8.84 -3.75
CA SER A 56 7.20 8.02 -2.53
C SER A 56 5.75 7.68 -2.18
N ILE A 57 4.80 8.60 -2.37
CA ILE A 57 3.38 8.35 -2.17
C ILE A 57 2.86 7.30 -3.16
N GLU A 58 3.26 7.38 -4.42
CA GLU A 58 2.88 6.39 -5.43
C GLU A 58 3.41 5.00 -5.09
N GLU A 59 4.69 4.87 -4.73
CA GLU A 59 5.28 3.60 -4.31
C GLU A 59 4.56 2.98 -3.10
N THR A 60 4.30 3.79 -2.07
CA THR A 60 3.54 3.35 -0.88
C THR A 60 2.13 2.91 -1.26
N THR A 61 1.45 3.65 -2.13
CA THR A 61 0.08 3.34 -2.58
C THR A 61 0.04 2.03 -3.37
N GLN A 62 1.00 1.82 -4.28
CA GLN A 62 1.11 0.58 -5.04
C GLN A 62 1.40 -0.63 -4.11
N CYS A 63 2.26 -0.45 -3.12
CA CYS A 63 2.55 -1.46 -2.10
C CYS A 63 1.29 -1.86 -1.31
N LEU A 64 0.54 -0.88 -0.80
CA LEU A 64 -0.70 -1.10 -0.06
C LEU A 64 -1.80 -1.72 -0.94
N ARG A 65 -1.91 -1.35 -2.21
CA ARG A 65 -2.85 -1.97 -3.16
C ARG A 65 -2.53 -3.45 -3.39
N ASN A 66 -1.25 -3.81 -3.51
CA ASN A 66 -0.81 -5.20 -3.60
C ASN A 66 -1.11 -6.00 -2.33
N PHE A 67 -0.90 -5.41 -1.15
CA PHE A 67 -1.25 -6.07 0.11
C PHE A 67 -2.77 -6.29 0.23
N THR A 68 -3.56 -5.23 0.03
CA THR A 68 -5.02 -5.29 0.24
C THR A 68 -5.71 -6.18 -0.78
N SER A 69 -5.25 -6.21 -2.04
CA SER A 69 -5.78 -7.14 -3.05
C SER A 69 -5.56 -8.62 -2.68
N LYS A 70 -4.45 -8.96 -2.01
CA LYS A 70 -4.13 -10.32 -1.58
C LYS A 70 -4.78 -10.70 -0.25
N CYS A 71 -4.87 -9.76 0.68
CA CYS A 71 -5.10 -10.05 2.09
C CYS A 71 -6.43 -9.53 2.65
N MET A 72 -7.13 -8.64 1.94
CA MET A 72 -8.44 -8.15 2.36
C MET A 72 -9.58 -8.78 1.57
N THR A 73 -10.71 -8.95 2.25
CA THR A 73 -11.96 -9.36 1.59
C THR A 73 -12.48 -8.25 0.68
N PRO A 74 -13.35 -8.55 -0.31
CA PRO A 74 -13.94 -7.53 -1.17
C PRO A 74 -14.64 -6.41 -0.39
N VAL A 75 -15.39 -6.76 0.66
CA VAL A 75 -16.10 -5.78 1.51
C VAL A 75 -15.12 -4.89 2.28
N GLN A 76 -14.02 -5.46 2.80
CA GLN A 76 -12.99 -4.65 3.48
C GLN A 76 -12.30 -3.68 2.52
N ARG A 77 -12.06 -4.08 1.27
CA ARG A 77 -11.50 -3.19 0.24
C ARG A 77 -12.44 -2.04 -0.12
N GLU A 78 -13.74 -2.31 -0.18
CA GLU A 78 -14.74 -1.27 -0.44
C GLU A 78 -14.80 -0.23 0.69
N VAL A 79 -14.79 -0.70 1.94
CA VAL A 79 -14.75 0.20 3.11
C VAL A 79 -13.45 1.01 3.11
N LEU A 80 -12.32 0.38 2.78
CA LEU A 80 -11.04 1.08 2.66
C LEU A 80 -11.10 2.16 1.58
N HIS A 81 -11.58 1.82 0.38
CA HIS A 81 -11.75 2.76 -0.72
C HIS A 81 -12.63 3.95 -0.30
N LEU A 82 -13.77 3.68 0.35
CA LEU A 82 -14.68 4.73 0.82
C LEU A 82 -14.01 5.71 1.80
N VAL A 83 -13.17 5.21 2.73
CA VAL A 83 -12.47 6.10 3.67
C VAL A 83 -11.27 6.81 3.05
N THR A 84 -10.69 6.27 1.97
CA THR A 84 -9.53 6.86 1.28
C THR A 84 -9.89 7.74 0.09
N GLU A 85 -11.10 7.64 -0.47
CA GLU A 85 -11.51 8.33 -1.71
C GLU A 85 -11.18 9.84 -1.70
N GLY A 86 -11.53 10.53 -0.61
CA GLY A 86 -11.25 11.96 -0.46
C GLY A 86 -9.75 12.27 -0.39
N SER A 87 -8.95 11.41 0.27
CA SER A 87 -7.50 11.57 0.32
C SER A 87 -6.84 11.25 -1.02
N GLU A 88 -7.33 10.25 -1.75
CA GLU A 88 -6.82 9.91 -3.09
C GLU A 88 -7.05 11.06 -4.07
N ALA A 89 -8.22 11.70 -4.04
CA ALA A 89 -8.49 12.88 -4.85
C ALA A 89 -7.55 14.04 -4.50
N THR A 90 -7.35 14.31 -3.21
CA THR A 90 -6.47 15.39 -2.74
C THR A 90 -5.01 15.15 -3.14
N VAL A 91 -4.51 13.93 -2.94
CA VAL A 91 -3.15 13.54 -3.34
C VAL A 91 -2.99 13.65 -4.84
N LYS A 92 -3.99 13.20 -5.62
CA LYS A 92 -3.98 13.31 -7.07
C LYS A 92 -3.89 14.78 -7.50
N ASP A 93 -4.70 15.66 -6.95
CA ASP A 93 -4.67 17.08 -7.29
C ASP A 93 -3.31 17.71 -6.92
N PHE A 94 -2.77 17.39 -5.74
CA PHE A 94 -1.48 17.87 -5.27
C PHE A 94 -0.31 17.38 -6.14
N CYS A 95 -0.28 16.09 -6.47
CA CYS A 95 0.78 15.47 -7.27
C CYS A 95 0.59 15.62 -8.79
N SER A 96 -0.61 16.02 -9.24
CA SER A 96 -0.90 16.29 -10.66
C SER A 96 -0.29 17.61 -11.18
N LEU A 97 0.32 18.40 -10.31
CA LEU A 97 1.07 19.60 -10.70
C LEU A 97 2.20 19.28 -11.71
N ASP A 98 2.62 18.01 -11.84
CA ASP A 98 3.63 17.59 -12.81
C ASP A 98 3.12 16.71 -13.98
N GLN A 99 1.87 16.20 -13.96
CA GLN A 99 1.35 15.46 -15.13
C GLN A 99 0.96 16.36 -16.32
N ASN A 100 1.02 17.69 -16.16
CA ASN A 100 0.80 18.65 -17.24
C ASN A 100 2.11 19.15 -17.89
N SER A 101 3.29 18.72 -17.41
CA SER A 101 4.59 19.10 -18.00
C SER A 101 4.98 18.20 -19.19
N GLU A 102 4.50 16.96 -19.26
CA GLU A 102 4.69 16.05 -20.41
C GLU A 102 3.62 16.17 -21.51
N LEU A 103 2.52 16.90 -21.29
CA LEU A 103 1.47 17.10 -22.32
C LEU A 103 1.62 18.41 -23.13
N ASN A 104 2.72 19.14 -22.93
CA ASN A 104 3.10 20.35 -23.69
C ASN A 104 4.60 20.38 -24.04
N SER A 105 5.22 19.24 -24.36
CA SER A 105 6.52 19.21 -25.03
C SER A 105 6.56 18.29 -26.24
#